data_AF-A0A9P7FXV1-F1
#
_entry.id   AF-A0A9P7FXV1-F1
#
_cell.length_a   1.000
_cell.length_b   1.000
_cell.length_c   1.000
_cell.angle_alpha   90.00
_cell.angle_beta   90.00
_cell.angle_gamma   90.00
#
_symmetry.space_group_name_H-M   'P 1'
#
loop_
_entity.id
_entity.type
_entity.pdbx_description
1 polymer ?
#
loop_
_entity_poly.entity_id
_entity_poly.type
_entity_poly.pdbx_seq_one_letter_code
_entity_poly.pdbx_strand_id
1 'polypeptide(L)'
;MPGFNIRNASSNKHLQVFVSKYSEDGDDSWFNVPTSFADPKTAHWERNGWELVAFRDTTNETRRGWYLNCTNQTVDVTFNGFDKEITIALEDAPTDRRRQPEESFSPPRYFTHVSKFEARFRSVHALKCAPAIATFETQRMLKRNHLTKRGRQAPTSLAPAPHYSTIKNTTCVTAPEVIEGPYYINNEYVRTDLTETQAGIKIVLDIGVVDTVTCTPLPNVFVELWAANATGEYGGYPAGNPSHVHTETFLRGGYYTNANGIVEITTLYPGYYESRTSHIHTMIHKDWQQHANGTLISQAGSVVHVGQFFFEETWNDRVYETLPYTTNKQGRTLNTEDHWIEGANLGGYNSFIE
;
A
#
# COMPACT_ATOMS: atom_id res chain seq x y z
N MET A 1 17.02 19.26 19.81
CA MET A 1 15.72 19.79 19.32
C MET A 1 15.06 18.67 18.55
N PRO A 2 13.72 18.55 18.55
CA PRO A 2 13.05 17.58 17.71
C PRO A 2 13.54 17.70 16.27
N GLY A 3 13.69 16.57 15.58
CA GLY A 3 14.21 16.57 14.23
C GLY A 3 14.89 15.28 13.82
N PHE A 4 15.65 15.36 12.74
CA PHE A 4 16.36 14.21 12.17
C PHE A 4 17.85 14.45 12.21
N ASN A 5 18.59 13.53 12.83
CA ASN A 5 20.02 13.40 12.60
C ASN A 5 20.23 12.44 11.44
N ILE A 6 20.91 12.84 10.37
CA ILE A 6 21.05 12.02 9.16
C ILE A 6 22.52 11.81 8.83
N ARG A 7 22.90 10.55 8.57
CA ARG A 7 24.23 10.19 8.11
C ARG A 7 24.22 9.17 6.98
N ASN A 8 25.30 9.16 6.22
CA ASN A 8 25.58 8.22 5.15
C ASN A 8 26.59 7.17 5.62
N ALA A 9 26.14 5.91 5.70
CA ALA A 9 26.98 4.75 5.96
C ALA A 9 27.28 3.94 4.68
N SER A 10 26.77 4.38 3.52
CA SER A 10 27.07 3.77 2.23
C SER A 10 28.44 4.23 1.69
N SER A 11 28.93 3.57 0.64
CA SER A 11 30.11 4.03 -0.11
C SER A 11 29.83 5.15 -1.10
N ASN A 12 28.57 5.60 -1.25
CA ASN A 12 28.18 6.61 -2.22
C ASN A 12 28.55 8.03 -1.75
N LYS A 13 29.49 8.70 -2.44
CA LYS A 13 29.94 10.07 -2.14
C LYS A 13 29.09 11.16 -2.77
N HIS A 14 28.18 10.79 -3.67
CA HIS A 14 27.30 11.70 -4.42
C HIS A 14 25.89 11.75 -3.82
N LEU A 15 25.75 11.33 -2.57
CA LEU A 15 24.48 11.27 -1.87
C LEU A 15 24.06 12.65 -1.35
N GLN A 16 22.84 13.04 -1.69
CA GLN A 16 22.17 14.20 -1.10
C GLN A 16 20.87 13.80 -0.42
N VAL A 17 20.48 14.57 0.59
CA VAL A 17 19.22 14.44 1.32
C VAL A 17 18.38 15.69 1.16
N PHE A 18 17.08 15.47 1.07
CA PHE A 18 16.00 16.43 1.14
C PHE A 18 15.18 16.11 2.39
N VAL A 19 14.91 17.11 3.23
CA VAL A 19 14.02 16.98 4.38
C VAL A 19 12.93 18.01 4.24
N SER A 20 11.70 17.56 3.97
CA SER A 20 10.56 18.45 3.77
C SER A 20 10.37 19.38 4.96
N LYS A 21 9.70 20.50 4.71
CA LYS A 21 9.24 21.42 5.74
C LYS A 21 7.84 21.88 5.35
N TYR A 22 6.81 21.32 5.97
CA TYR A 22 5.42 21.74 5.75
C TYR A 22 5.11 23.04 6.50
N SER A 23 5.68 24.15 6.04
CA SER A 23 5.40 25.52 6.51
C SER A 23 5.19 26.46 5.32
N GLU A 24 4.65 27.67 5.56
CA GLU A 24 4.46 28.69 4.51
C GLU A 24 5.77 29.05 3.77
N ASP A 25 6.93 28.88 4.44
CA ASP A 25 8.27 28.98 3.86
C ASP A 25 8.85 27.58 3.57
N GLY A 26 8.20 26.82 2.68
CA GLY A 26 8.69 25.52 2.23
C GLY A 26 10.13 25.60 1.72
N ASP A 27 10.87 24.51 1.86
CA ASP A 27 12.25 24.38 1.38
C ASP A 27 12.34 23.15 0.48
N ASP A 28 12.81 23.35 -0.76
CA ASP A 28 13.01 22.33 -1.80
C ASP A 28 14.50 21.98 -2.00
N SER A 29 15.36 22.46 -1.10
CA SER A 29 16.82 22.33 -1.21
C SER A 29 17.32 20.93 -0.87
N TRP A 30 18.36 20.50 -1.59
CA TRP A 30 19.06 19.23 -1.37
C TRP A 30 20.43 19.49 -0.75
N PHE A 31 20.81 18.69 0.24
CA PHE A 31 22.02 18.88 1.05
C PHE A 31 22.90 17.64 1.00
N ASN A 32 24.22 17.80 1.04
CA ASN A 32 25.14 16.67 1.14
C ASN A 32 24.98 15.97 2.49
N VAL A 33 25.01 14.64 2.49
CA VAL A 33 24.82 13.85 3.72
C VAL A 33 26.18 13.57 4.39
N PRO A 34 26.39 13.96 5.66
CA PRO A 34 27.64 13.67 6.36
C PRO A 34 27.77 12.18 6.68
N THR A 35 28.98 11.71 6.99
CA THR A 35 29.22 10.28 7.34
C THR A 35 28.99 9.97 8.83
N SER A 36 28.74 11.00 9.65
CA SER A 36 28.51 10.86 11.10
C SER A 36 27.58 11.96 11.63
N PHE A 37 27.04 11.76 12.83
CA PHE A 37 26.21 12.75 13.54
C PHE A 37 27.03 13.79 14.32
N ALA A 38 28.36 13.81 14.16
CA ALA A 38 29.26 14.57 15.01
C ALA A 38 29.11 16.10 14.89
N ASP A 39 28.70 16.60 13.72
CA ASP A 39 28.44 18.02 13.50
C ASP A 39 26.93 18.26 13.27
N PRO A 40 26.21 18.74 14.29
CA PRO A 40 24.78 19.01 14.18
C PRO A 40 24.44 20.05 13.10
N LYS A 41 25.34 20.95 12.73
CA LYS A 41 25.04 21.97 11.70
C LYS A 41 24.84 21.37 10.31
N THR A 42 25.45 20.21 10.06
CA THR A 42 25.41 19.52 8.78
C THR A 42 24.62 18.21 8.85
N ALA A 43 24.45 17.65 10.05
CA ALA A 43 23.76 16.39 10.27
C ALA A 43 22.34 16.53 10.83
N HIS A 44 21.95 17.71 11.35
CA HIS A 44 20.64 17.88 12.02
C HIS A 44 19.69 18.78 11.22
N TRP A 45 18.48 18.28 11.00
CA TRP A 45 17.35 19.05 10.48
C TRP A 45 16.30 19.19 11.58
N GLU A 46 16.20 20.40 12.16
CA GLU A 46 15.19 20.71 13.16
C GLU A 46 13.80 20.66 12.54
N ARG A 47 12.97 19.76 13.05
CA ARG A 47 11.61 19.48 12.57
C ARG A 47 10.77 19.01 13.74
N ASN A 48 9.47 19.23 13.71
CA ASN A 48 8.60 18.69 14.75
C ASN A 48 7.31 18.20 14.12
N GLY A 49 7.24 16.90 13.87
CA GLY A 49 6.12 16.30 13.15
C GLY A 49 6.59 15.20 12.21
N TRP A 50 5.75 14.95 11.21
CA TRP A 50 6.07 14.06 10.11
C TRP A 50 6.70 14.83 8.97
N GLU A 51 7.79 14.30 8.44
CA GLU A 51 8.48 14.86 7.28
C GLU A 51 8.93 13.75 6.32
N LEU A 52 9.00 14.09 5.03
CA LEU A 52 9.68 13.28 4.02
C LEU A 52 11.18 13.49 4.15
N VAL A 53 11.91 12.41 4.37
CA VAL A 53 13.37 12.34 4.25
C VAL A 53 13.70 11.58 2.98
N ALA A 54 14.08 12.28 1.92
CA ALA A 54 14.40 11.70 0.62
C ALA A 54 15.88 11.81 0.31
N PHE A 55 16.44 10.78 -0.33
CA PHE A 55 17.82 10.72 -0.76
C PHE A 55 17.89 10.62 -2.28
N ARG A 56 18.91 11.23 -2.87
CA ARG A 56 19.24 11.10 -4.28
C ARG A 56 20.73 10.86 -4.48
N ASP A 57 21.05 10.13 -5.52
CA ASP A 57 22.39 10.15 -6.09
C ASP A 57 22.46 11.32 -7.09
N THR A 58 23.51 12.14 -7.07
CA THR A 58 23.63 13.23 -8.07
C THR A 58 24.22 12.76 -9.39
N THR A 59 24.72 11.53 -9.48
CA THR A 59 25.33 10.97 -10.70
C THR A 59 24.36 10.15 -11.55
N ASN A 60 23.19 9.82 -11.00
CA ASN A 60 22.13 9.11 -11.69
C ASN A 60 20.77 9.61 -11.18
N GLU A 61 19.68 9.25 -11.83
CA GLU A 61 18.35 9.75 -11.46
C GLU A 61 17.74 9.01 -10.26
N THR A 62 18.49 8.14 -9.57
CA THR A 62 17.96 7.32 -8.47
C THR A 62 17.58 8.19 -7.27
N ARG A 63 16.35 7.98 -6.79
CA ARG A 63 15.82 8.63 -5.60
C ARG A 63 15.07 7.61 -4.74
N ARG A 64 15.14 7.79 -3.42
CA ARG A 64 14.38 6.98 -2.46
C ARG A 64 14.11 7.79 -1.21
N GLY A 65 12.89 7.72 -0.67
CA GLY A 65 12.52 8.50 0.50
C GLY A 65 11.65 7.74 1.48
N TRP A 66 11.64 8.24 2.71
CA TRP A 66 10.89 7.69 3.83
C TRP A 66 10.14 8.82 4.54
N TYR A 67 8.88 8.59 4.90
CA TYR A 67 8.12 9.51 5.74
C TYR A 67 8.36 9.13 7.21
N LEU A 68 8.98 10.02 7.99
CA LEU A 68 9.44 9.74 9.35
C LEU A 68 8.85 10.73 10.35
N ASN A 69 8.65 10.29 11.59
CA ASN A 69 8.07 11.11 12.66
C ASN A 69 9.10 11.47 13.74
N CYS A 70 9.35 12.76 13.91
CA CYS A 70 10.22 13.32 14.94
C CYS A 70 9.45 14.14 16.00
N THR A 71 8.13 13.91 16.16
CA THR A 71 7.31 14.66 17.12
C THR A 71 7.89 14.53 18.52
N ASN A 72 8.32 15.65 19.09
CA ASN A 72 8.94 15.76 20.41
C ASN A 72 10.19 14.87 20.64
N GLN A 73 10.86 14.43 19.57
CA GLN A 73 12.04 13.56 19.66
C GLN A 73 13.03 13.80 18.53
N THR A 74 14.28 13.40 18.76
CA THR A 74 15.29 13.35 17.70
C THR A 74 15.41 11.93 17.18
N VAL A 75 15.38 11.78 15.86
CA VAL A 75 15.45 10.48 15.18
C VAL A 75 16.76 10.40 14.40
N ASP A 76 17.56 9.41 14.74
CA ASP A 76 18.81 9.10 14.05
C ASP A 76 18.54 8.22 12.83
N VAL A 77 18.83 8.73 11.64
CA VAL A 77 18.63 8.08 10.34
C VAL A 77 19.99 7.77 9.74
N THR A 78 20.26 6.48 9.48
CA THR A 78 21.47 6.03 8.78
C THR A 78 21.09 5.47 7.42
N PHE A 79 21.60 6.09 6.36
CA PHE A 79 21.45 5.61 4.99
C PHE A 79 22.52 4.57 4.65
N ASN A 80 22.10 3.36 4.25
CA ASN A 80 23.01 2.22 4.03
C ASN A 80 23.27 1.91 2.55
N GLY A 81 22.53 2.54 1.63
CA GLY A 81 22.55 2.27 0.18
C GLY A 81 21.13 2.31 -0.41
N PHE A 82 21.00 2.53 -1.73
CA PHE A 82 19.68 2.55 -2.38
C PHE A 82 19.00 1.17 -2.40
N ASP A 83 19.81 0.12 -2.38
CA ASP A 83 19.45 -1.29 -2.34
C ASP A 83 19.20 -1.84 -0.91
N LYS A 84 19.34 -1.00 0.13
CA LYS A 84 19.26 -1.40 1.55
C LYS A 84 18.28 -0.55 2.32
N GLU A 85 17.72 -1.09 3.41
CA GLU A 85 16.89 -0.29 4.32
C GLU A 85 17.71 0.73 5.12
N ILE A 86 17.06 1.83 5.52
CA ILE A 86 17.63 2.78 6.48
C ILE A 86 17.63 2.19 7.89
N THR A 87 18.60 2.57 8.71
CA THR A 87 18.58 2.28 10.16
C THR A 87 18.01 3.49 10.89
N ILE A 88 17.04 3.24 11.76
CA ILE A 88 16.41 4.26 12.61
C ILE A 88 16.73 3.96 14.07
N ALA A 89 17.23 4.94 14.80
CA ALA A 89 17.34 4.91 16.25
C ALA A 89 16.68 6.15 16.85
N LEU A 90 16.12 6.01 18.05
CA LEU A 90 15.64 7.14 18.84
C LEU A 90 16.74 7.53 19.82
N GLU A 91 16.95 8.82 20.02
CA GLU A 91 17.84 9.29 21.07
C GLU A 91 17.16 9.00 22.43
N ASP A 92 17.58 7.91 23.10
CA ASP A 92 17.07 7.58 24.43
C ASP A 92 17.39 8.72 25.41
N ALA A 93 16.39 9.15 26.17
CA ALA A 93 16.59 10.02 27.33
C ALA A 93 17.65 9.39 28.26
N PRO A 94 18.50 10.20 28.93
CA PRO A 94 19.64 9.69 29.67
C PRO A 94 19.18 8.75 30.79
N THR A 95 19.36 7.45 30.60
CA THR A 95 19.16 6.46 31.66
C THR A 95 20.46 6.31 32.46
N ASP A 96 20.29 6.48 33.77
CA ASP A 96 21.31 6.33 34.81
C ASP A 96 22.08 5.02 34.65
N ARG A 97 23.39 5.13 34.46
CA ARG A 97 24.31 3.98 34.43
C ARG A 97 24.38 3.38 35.83
N ARG A 98 23.75 2.23 36.08
CA ARG A 98 24.21 1.27 37.10
C ARG A 98 23.64 -0.16 36.94
N ARG A 99 24.58 -1.11 36.69
CA ARG A 99 24.61 -2.57 36.99
C ARG A 99 23.88 -3.59 36.07
N GLN A 100 24.66 -4.17 35.13
CA GLN A 100 25.02 -5.60 34.84
C GLN A 100 24.01 -6.78 34.95
N PRO A 101 24.26 -7.97 34.34
CA PRO A 101 25.35 -8.39 33.43
C PRO A 101 24.89 -9.08 32.11
N GLU A 102 25.88 -9.41 31.27
CA GLU A 102 25.83 -10.10 29.97
C GLU A 102 25.11 -11.46 29.99
N GLU A 103 24.19 -11.66 29.04
CA GLU A 103 23.84 -12.98 28.53
C GLU A 103 24.02 -13.03 27.02
N SER A 104 24.83 -13.98 26.60
CA SER A 104 25.19 -14.29 25.22
C SER A 104 23.99 -14.83 24.44
N PHE A 105 23.57 -14.12 23.39
CA PHE A 105 22.72 -14.68 22.35
C PHE A 105 23.44 -14.60 21.00
N SER A 106 23.71 -15.77 20.41
CA SER A 106 24.26 -15.90 19.08
C SER A 106 23.31 -15.33 18.02
N PRO A 107 23.82 -14.74 16.92
CA PRO A 107 22.97 -14.12 15.90
C PRO A 107 22.28 -15.20 15.05
N PRO A 108 20.95 -15.13 14.82
CA PRO A 108 20.33 -15.92 13.78
C PRO A 108 20.67 -15.33 12.40
N ARG A 109 20.82 -16.26 11.47
CA ARG A 109 21.35 -16.10 10.11
C ARG A 109 20.55 -15.07 9.29
N TYR A 110 21.29 -14.36 8.45
CA TYR A 110 20.80 -13.46 7.41
C TYR A 110 19.69 -14.11 6.58
N PHE A 111 18.49 -13.52 6.64
CA PHE A 111 17.48 -13.64 5.60
C PHE A 111 17.33 -12.27 4.95
N THR A 112 17.76 -12.20 3.70
CA THR A 112 17.52 -11.07 2.80
C THR A 112 16.05 -11.10 2.38
N HIS A 113 15.23 -10.24 2.98
CA HIS A 113 13.91 -9.91 2.43
C HIS A 113 13.71 -8.41 2.46
N VAL A 114 13.68 -7.84 1.26
CA VAL A 114 13.11 -6.52 0.97
C VAL A 114 11.62 -6.63 1.23
N SER A 115 11.14 -6.04 2.32
CA SER A 115 9.75 -5.64 2.51
C SER A 115 9.66 -4.81 3.79
N LYS A 116 9.03 -3.63 3.71
CA LYS A 116 8.13 -3.11 4.78
C LYS A 116 7.62 -1.68 4.64
N PHE A 117 8.02 -0.85 3.68
CA PHE A 117 7.89 0.61 3.93
C PHE A 117 6.75 1.40 3.27
N GLU A 118 5.96 0.89 2.33
CA GLU A 118 4.92 1.75 1.68
C GLU A 118 3.51 1.68 2.31
N ALA A 119 3.18 0.67 3.11
CA ALA A 119 1.86 0.55 3.76
C ALA A 119 1.62 1.50 4.96
N ARG A 120 2.45 2.55 5.14
CA ARG A 120 2.31 3.55 6.21
C ARG A 120 2.17 4.99 5.73
N PHE A 121 1.89 5.20 4.44
CA PHE A 121 1.53 6.53 3.94
C PHE A 121 0.09 6.89 4.30
N ARG A 122 -0.16 7.29 5.56
CA ARG A 122 -1.38 8.03 5.94
C ARG A 122 -1.03 9.36 6.58
N SER A 123 -1.03 10.36 5.69
CA SER A 123 -1.24 11.79 5.79
C SER A 123 -1.31 12.44 7.18
N VAL A 124 -0.63 13.60 7.29
CA VAL A 124 -0.70 14.58 8.39
C VAL A 124 -2.15 15.05 8.71
N HIS A 125 -3.12 14.77 7.83
CA HIS A 125 -4.56 14.96 8.10
C HIS A 125 -5.19 13.86 8.98
N ALA A 126 -4.69 12.62 8.93
CA ALA A 126 -5.22 11.51 9.73
C ALA A 126 -4.91 11.63 11.23
N LEU A 127 -3.86 12.36 11.63
CA LEU A 127 -3.47 12.51 13.05
C LEU A 127 -4.41 13.41 13.86
N LYS A 128 -5.00 14.44 13.24
CA LYS A 128 -6.07 15.23 13.87
C LYS A 128 -7.37 14.44 14.01
N CYS A 129 -7.50 13.35 13.24
CA CYS A 129 -8.67 12.48 13.22
C CYS A 129 -8.40 11.10 13.83
N ALA A 130 -7.24 10.78 14.41
CA ALA A 130 -6.92 9.40 14.83
C ALA A 130 -7.95 8.80 15.83
N PRO A 131 -8.47 9.56 16.83
CA PRO A 131 -9.58 9.10 17.66
C PRO A 131 -10.89 8.94 16.85
N ALA A 132 -11.13 9.81 15.87
CA ALA A 132 -12.29 9.73 14.99
C ALA A 132 -12.18 8.57 13.98
N ILE A 133 -10.97 8.23 13.50
CA ILE A 133 -10.66 7.09 12.64
C ILE A 133 -10.78 5.80 13.45
N ALA A 134 -10.24 5.73 14.67
CA ALA A 134 -10.40 4.57 15.53
C ALA A 134 -11.86 4.37 15.97
N THR A 135 -12.56 5.46 16.30
CA THR A 135 -14.01 5.43 16.57
C THR A 135 -14.78 5.02 15.32
N PHE A 136 -14.40 5.52 14.15
CA PHE A 136 -15.01 5.16 12.87
C PHE A 136 -14.76 3.70 12.51
N GLU A 137 -13.53 3.20 12.61
CA GLU A 137 -13.17 1.79 12.43
C GLU A 137 -13.96 0.93 13.42
N THR A 138 -14.11 1.37 14.66
CA THR A 138 -14.94 0.70 15.68
C THR A 138 -16.42 0.69 15.29
N GLN A 139 -17.00 1.82 14.89
CA GLN A 139 -18.41 1.90 14.46
C GLN A 139 -18.67 1.08 13.19
N ARG A 140 -17.72 1.10 12.25
CA ARG A 140 -17.73 0.28 11.04
C ARG A 140 -17.74 -1.19 11.43
N MET A 141 -16.80 -1.63 12.27
CA MET A 141 -16.74 -3.00 12.79
C MET A 141 -18.02 -3.40 13.52
N LEU A 142 -18.60 -2.53 14.34
CA LEU A 142 -19.86 -2.79 15.02
C LEU A 142 -21.04 -2.95 14.04
N LYS A 143 -21.11 -2.12 12.99
CA LYS A 143 -22.11 -2.26 11.92
C LYS A 143 -21.93 -3.57 11.15
N ARG A 144 -20.70 -3.96 10.85
CA ARG A 144 -20.37 -5.26 10.22
C ARG A 144 -20.76 -6.45 11.11
N ASN A 145 -20.53 -6.33 12.42
CA ASN A 145 -21.00 -7.31 13.42
C ASN A 145 -22.54 -7.41 13.48
N HIS A 146 -23.26 -6.34 13.14
CA HIS A 146 -24.72 -6.33 13.11
C HIS A 146 -25.27 -6.94 11.80
N LEU A 147 -24.59 -6.72 10.67
CA LEU A 147 -24.96 -7.31 9.38
C LEU A 147 -24.73 -8.83 9.36
N THR A 148 -23.68 -9.33 9.98
CA THR A 148 -23.42 -10.77 10.14
C THR A 148 -24.48 -11.47 11.01
N LYS A 149 -24.97 -10.82 12.08
CA LYS A 149 -26.08 -11.33 12.89
C LYS A 149 -27.43 -11.43 12.14
N ARG A 150 -27.60 -10.75 10.99
CA ARG A 150 -28.82 -10.81 10.17
C ARG A 150 -28.78 -11.85 9.04
N GLY A 151 -27.76 -12.69 8.97
CA GLY A 151 -27.78 -13.92 8.15
C GLY A 151 -27.62 -13.75 6.64
N ARG A 152 -26.75 -12.83 6.18
CA ARG A 152 -26.39 -12.68 4.75
C ARG A 152 -24.89 -12.78 4.46
N GLN A 153 -24.17 -13.62 5.19
CA GLN A 153 -22.88 -14.12 4.69
C GLN A 153 -23.14 -15.48 4.07
N ALA A 154 -22.88 -15.60 2.76
CA ALA A 154 -22.61 -16.91 2.19
C ALA A 154 -21.49 -17.52 3.05
N PRO A 155 -21.65 -18.77 3.52
CA PRO A 155 -20.64 -19.41 4.35
C PRO A 155 -19.31 -19.37 3.60
N THR A 156 -18.23 -19.25 4.36
CA THR A 156 -16.82 -19.26 3.92
C THR A 156 -16.43 -20.50 3.10
N SER A 157 -17.36 -21.41 2.78
CA SER A 157 -17.12 -22.70 2.11
C SER A 157 -17.65 -22.80 0.67
N LEU A 158 -18.09 -21.70 0.03
CA LEU A 158 -18.52 -21.70 -1.37
C LEU A 158 -17.84 -20.59 -2.18
N ALA A 159 -16.53 -20.43 -1.99
CA ALA A 159 -15.75 -19.73 -3.01
C ALA A 159 -16.00 -20.45 -4.35
N PRO A 160 -16.38 -19.74 -5.42
CA PRO A 160 -16.46 -20.32 -6.75
C PRO A 160 -15.14 -21.04 -7.07
N ALA A 161 -15.24 -22.20 -7.73
CA ALA A 161 -14.05 -22.80 -8.30
C ALA A 161 -13.58 -21.89 -9.43
N PRO A 162 -12.28 -21.51 -9.46
CA PRO A 162 -11.78 -20.62 -10.50
C PRO A 162 -12.00 -21.23 -11.87
N HIS A 163 -12.38 -20.39 -12.83
CA HIS A 163 -12.54 -20.80 -14.22
C HIS A 163 -11.25 -21.47 -14.75
N TYR A 164 -10.10 -20.93 -14.38
CA TYR A 164 -8.80 -21.52 -14.62
C TYR A 164 -8.28 -22.28 -13.40
N SER A 165 -7.98 -23.56 -13.58
CA SER A 165 -7.41 -24.41 -12.52
C SER A 165 -5.89 -24.29 -12.37
N THR A 166 -5.21 -23.64 -13.31
CA THR A 166 -3.76 -23.43 -13.33
C THR A 166 -3.42 -22.01 -13.77
N ILE A 167 -2.36 -21.44 -13.20
CA ILE A 167 -1.85 -20.11 -13.58
C ILE A 167 -1.44 -20.15 -15.06
N LYS A 168 -1.96 -19.21 -15.86
CA LYS A 168 -1.76 -19.17 -17.31
C LYS A 168 -0.45 -18.49 -17.72
N ASN A 169 -0.02 -17.49 -16.96
CA ASN A 169 1.24 -16.80 -17.17
C ASN A 169 2.31 -17.37 -16.21
N THR A 170 3.33 -18.03 -16.77
CA THR A 170 4.44 -18.60 -15.97
C THR A 170 5.63 -17.67 -15.86
N THR A 171 5.47 -16.38 -16.18
CA THR A 171 6.54 -15.40 -16.01
C THR A 171 6.83 -15.24 -14.52
N CYS A 172 7.93 -15.83 -14.07
CA CYS A 172 8.39 -15.78 -12.69
C CYS A 172 9.29 -14.57 -12.47
N VAL A 173 8.70 -13.38 -12.57
CA VAL A 173 9.35 -12.12 -12.21
C VAL A 173 8.47 -11.41 -11.19
N THR A 174 9.09 -10.67 -10.28
CA THR A 174 8.34 -9.88 -9.30
C THR A 174 7.54 -8.82 -10.03
N ALA A 175 6.21 -8.85 -9.85
CA ALA A 175 5.32 -7.78 -10.30
C ALA A 175 5.79 -6.46 -9.68
N PRO A 176 5.94 -5.38 -10.46
CA PRO A 176 6.32 -4.09 -9.92
C PRO A 176 5.33 -3.62 -8.86
N GLU A 177 5.85 -3.06 -7.76
CA GLU A 177 4.99 -2.41 -6.76
C GLU A 177 4.58 -1.03 -7.25
N VAL A 178 3.31 -0.69 -7.04
CA VAL A 178 2.77 0.66 -7.24
C VAL A 178 1.96 1.07 -6.01
N ILE A 179 1.51 2.32 -5.97
CA ILE A 179 0.90 2.89 -4.78
C ILE A 179 -0.38 2.18 -4.30
N GLU A 180 -0.54 2.10 -2.98
CA GLU A 180 -1.83 1.83 -2.29
C GLU A 180 -2.89 2.89 -2.68
N GLY A 181 -2.46 4.13 -2.88
CA GLY A 181 -3.37 5.25 -3.11
C GLY A 181 -4.19 5.63 -1.86
N PRO A 182 -4.96 6.72 -1.93
CA PRO A 182 -5.57 7.32 -0.74
C PRO A 182 -6.84 6.60 -0.27
N TYR A 183 -7.30 5.57 -1.00
CA TYR A 183 -8.61 4.97 -0.81
C TYR A 183 -8.59 3.57 -0.19
N TYR A 184 -7.46 3.04 0.24
CA TYR A 184 -7.45 1.79 1.00
C TYR A 184 -8.18 1.98 2.34
N ILE A 185 -8.80 0.94 2.88
CA ILE A 185 -9.38 0.98 4.23
C ILE A 185 -9.09 -0.35 4.90
N ASN A 186 -8.62 -0.30 6.14
CA ASN A 186 -8.32 -1.52 6.88
C ASN A 186 -9.57 -2.38 7.12
N ASN A 187 -9.28 -3.66 7.28
CA ASN A 187 -10.17 -4.72 7.73
C ASN A 187 -11.41 -4.87 6.86
N GLU A 188 -11.20 -5.00 5.55
CA GLU A 188 -12.28 -5.31 4.61
C GLU A 188 -12.82 -6.73 4.79
N TYR A 189 -13.97 -7.00 4.17
CA TYR A 189 -14.60 -8.31 4.23
C TYR A 189 -13.80 -9.37 3.47
N VAL A 190 -13.70 -10.55 4.07
CA VAL A 190 -13.29 -11.77 3.38
C VAL A 190 -14.51 -12.30 2.61
N ARG A 191 -14.50 -12.13 1.29
CA ARG A 191 -15.60 -12.48 0.38
C ARG A 191 -15.10 -12.54 -1.07
N THR A 192 -15.81 -13.31 -1.89
CA THR A 192 -15.49 -13.47 -3.32
C THR A 192 -16.33 -12.59 -4.24
N ASP A 193 -17.53 -12.12 -3.82
CA ASP A 193 -18.31 -11.14 -4.59
C ASP A 193 -18.24 -9.76 -3.92
N LEU A 194 -17.62 -8.80 -4.61
CA LEU A 194 -17.39 -7.44 -4.14
C LEU A 194 -18.49 -6.47 -4.58
N THR A 195 -19.40 -6.87 -5.47
CA THR A 195 -20.29 -5.95 -6.21
C THR A 195 -21.30 -5.20 -5.33
N GLU A 196 -21.80 -5.87 -4.28
CA GLU A 196 -22.91 -5.39 -3.44
C GLU A 196 -24.11 -4.90 -4.26
N THR A 197 -24.43 -3.60 -4.19
CA THR A 197 -25.56 -2.98 -4.89
C THR A 197 -25.11 -2.08 -6.04
N GLN A 198 -23.82 -2.10 -6.41
CA GLN A 198 -23.30 -1.26 -7.48
C GLN A 198 -23.75 -1.77 -8.85
N ALA A 199 -24.04 -0.85 -9.74
CA ALA A 199 -24.34 -1.15 -11.14
C ALA A 199 -23.07 -1.01 -11.98
N GLY A 200 -22.92 -1.88 -12.99
CA GLY A 200 -21.77 -1.90 -13.89
C GLY A 200 -21.64 -3.23 -14.63
N ILE A 201 -20.62 -3.34 -15.46
CA ILE A 201 -20.27 -4.59 -16.13
C ILE A 201 -19.58 -5.49 -15.12
N LYS A 202 -20.18 -6.65 -14.85
CA LYS A 202 -19.63 -7.64 -13.92
C LYS A 202 -18.44 -8.35 -14.56
N ILE A 203 -17.34 -8.42 -13.83
CA ILE A 203 -16.13 -9.15 -14.23
C ILE A 203 -15.78 -10.19 -13.16
N VAL A 204 -15.24 -11.31 -13.62
CA VAL A 204 -14.78 -12.41 -12.79
C VAL A 204 -13.27 -12.53 -13.01
N LEU A 205 -12.50 -12.36 -11.95
CA LEU A 205 -11.05 -12.29 -11.97
C LEU A 205 -10.47 -13.56 -11.36
N ASP A 206 -9.76 -14.34 -12.17
CA ASP A 206 -8.88 -15.40 -11.69
C ASP A 206 -7.49 -14.83 -11.47
N ILE A 207 -7.09 -14.69 -10.21
CA ILE A 207 -5.80 -14.11 -9.83
C ILE A 207 -4.89 -15.23 -9.35
N GLY A 208 -3.84 -15.49 -10.14
CA GLY A 208 -2.76 -16.41 -9.80
C GLY A 208 -1.64 -15.70 -9.04
N VAL A 209 -1.23 -16.24 -7.90
CA VAL A 209 -0.08 -15.75 -7.13
C VAL A 209 1.02 -16.81 -7.15
N VAL A 210 2.23 -16.39 -7.51
CA VAL A 210 3.42 -17.23 -7.59
C VAL A 210 4.47 -16.69 -6.64
N ASP A 211 5.17 -17.58 -5.94
CA ASP A 211 6.36 -17.23 -5.18
C ASP A 211 7.54 -17.02 -6.14
N THR A 212 8.13 -15.82 -6.16
CA THR A 212 9.15 -15.43 -7.14
C THR A 212 10.53 -16.02 -6.87
N VAL A 213 10.74 -16.65 -5.70
CA VAL A 213 11.98 -17.36 -5.38
C VAL A 213 11.92 -18.80 -5.88
N THR A 214 10.78 -19.45 -5.72
CA THR A 214 10.59 -20.86 -6.07
C THR A 214 9.91 -21.06 -7.43
N CYS A 215 9.29 -20.02 -7.97
CA CYS A 215 8.45 -20.06 -9.16
C CYS A 215 7.29 -21.06 -9.06
N THR A 216 6.80 -21.30 -7.83
CA THR A 216 5.69 -22.20 -7.57
C THR A 216 4.44 -21.42 -7.17
N PRO A 217 3.23 -21.93 -7.46
CA PRO A 217 2.01 -21.29 -7.00
C PRO A 217 2.00 -21.15 -5.48
N LEU A 218 1.54 -20.00 -4.99
CA LEU A 218 1.59 -19.65 -3.59
C LEU A 218 0.19 -19.79 -2.96
N PRO A 219 -0.10 -20.90 -2.27
CA PRO A 219 -1.40 -21.13 -1.64
C PRO A 219 -1.57 -20.35 -0.34
N ASN A 220 -2.82 -20.16 0.07
CA ASN A 220 -3.19 -19.55 1.36
C ASN A 220 -2.62 -18.14 1.59
N VAL A 221 -2.51 -17.34 0.53
CA VAL A 221 -2.28 -15.89 0.65
C VAL A 221 -3.55 -15.14 0.34
N PHE A 222 -3.82 -14.09 1.10
CA PHE A 222 -5.02 -13.28 0.91
C PHE A 222 -4.78 -12.26 -0.19
N VAL A 223 -5.65 -12.26 -1.20
CA VAL A 223 -5.67 -11.26 -2.27
C VAL A 223 -6.77 -10.28 -1.94
N GLU A 224 -6.38 -9.10 -1.48
CA GLU A 224 -7.27 -7.98 -1.21
C GLU A 224 -7.38 -7.10 -2.45
N LEU A 225 -8.60 -6.68 -2.80
CA LEU A 225 -8.88 -5.77 -3.90
C LEU A 225 -9.72 -4.58 -3.44
N TRP A 226 -9.48 -3.42 -4.05
CA TRP A 226 -10.41 -2.30 -4.02
C TRP A 226 -10.41 -1.55 -5.35
N ALA A 227 -11.57 -1.04 -5.74
CA ALA A 227 -11.72 -0.29 -6.99
C ALA A 227 -12.84 0.75 -6.89
N ALA A 228 -12.82 1.70 -7.81
CA ALA A 228 -13.92 2.64 -8.02
C ALA A 228 -15.12 1.94 -8.66
N ASN A 229 -16.31 2.48 -8.45
CA ASN A 229 -17.50 2.11 -9.22
C ASN A 229 -17.46 2.70 -10.64
N ALA A 230 -18.51 2.46 -11.42
CA ALA A 230 -18.61 2.88 -12.81
C ALA A 230 -18.48 4.40 -13.02
N THR A 231 -18.72 5.22 -11.99
CA THR A 231 -18.64 6.69 -12.04
C THR A 231 -17.41 7.25 -11.33
N GLY A 232 -16.44 6.40 -10.95
CA GLY A 232 -15.19 6.82 -10.34
C GLY A 232 -15.26 7.05 -8.83
N GLU A 233 -16.29 6.56 -8.14
CA GLU A 233 -16.42 6.69 -6.68
C GLU A 233 -15.97 5.43 -5.95
N TYR A 234 -15.27 5.62 -4.83
CA TYR A 234 -14.83 4.53 -3.97
C TYR A 234 -15.81 4.28 -2.83
N GLY A 235 -16.11 3.01 -2.54
CA GLY A 235 -16.88 2.64 -1.36
C GLY A 235 -16.24 3.21 -0.10
N GLY A 236 -17.02 3.84 0.76
CA GLY A 236 -16.50 4.48 1.97
C GLY A 236 -15.80 5.83 1.74
N TYR A 237 -15.75 6.36 0.52
CA TYR A 237 -15.28 7.72 0.21
C TYR A 237 -16.23 8.39 -0.80
N PRO A 238 -17.43 8.82 -0.37
CA PRO A 238 -18.40 9.44 -1.27
C PRO A 238 -17.84 10.74 -1.88
N ALA A 239 -18.24 11.03 -3.11
CA ALA A 239 -17.73 12.14 -3.91
C ALA A 239 -16.19 12.17 -4.06
N GLY A 240 -15.53 11.00 -3.90
CA GLY A 240 -14.08 10.88 -4.05
C GLY A 240 -13.28 11.66 -3.01
N ASN A 241 -13.87 12.07 -1.88
CA ASN A 241 -13.14 12.82 -0.85
C ASN A 241 -12.46 11.85 0.14
N PRO A 242 -11.13 11.66 0.07
CA PRO A 242 -10.41 10.75 0.96
C PRO A 242 -10.39 11.21 2.43
N SER A 243 -10.83 12.44 2.72
CA SER A 243 -10.93 12.97 4.08
C SER A 243 -12.21 12.51 4.80
N HIS A 244 -13.22 12.03 4.06
CA HIS A 244 -14.53 11.68 4.60
C HIS A 244 -14.76 10.18 4.44
N VAL A 245 -14.56 9.41 5.52
CA VAL A 245 -14.76 7.97 5.48
C VAL A 245 -16.20 7.62 5.87
N HIS A 246 -16.88 6.84 5.02
CA HIS A 246 -18.25 6.38 5.22
C HIS A 246 -18.33 4.84 5.28
N THR A 247 -19.53 4.33 5.57
CA THR A 247 -19.71 2.91 5.93
C THR A 247 -19.88 1.97 4.74
N GLU A 248 -19.95 2.48 3.52
CA GLU A 248 -20.12 1.68 2.31
C GLU A 248 -18.87 0.84 2.07
N THR A 249 -19.08 -0.38 1.56
CA THR A 249 -18.01 -1.36 1.41
C THR A 249 -17.95 -1.94 0.01
N PHE A 250 -18.79 -1.46 -0.91
CA PHE A 250 -18.83 -1.98 -2.27
C PHE A 250 -17.46 -1.94 -2.96
N LEU A 251 -17.22 -2.93 -3.81
CA LEU A 251 -16.03 -3.10 -4.64
C LEU A 251 -14.74 -3.17 -3.82
N ARG A 252 -14.83 -3.72 -2.59
CA ARG A 252 -13.72 -3.92 -1.66
C ARG A 252 -13.79 -5.28 -0.99
N GLY A 253 -12.63 -5.85 -0.67
CA GLY A 253 -12.50 -7.11 0.05
C GLY A 253 -11.63 -8.08 -0.72
N GLY A 254 -11.66 -9.35 -0.32
CA GLY A 254 -10.76 -10.32 -0.90
C GLY A 254 -10.99 -11.72 -0.42
N TYR A 255 -10.21 -12.63 -0.98
CA TYR A 255 -10.23 -14.02 -0.59
C TYR A 255 -8.85 -14.64 -0.76
N TYR A 256 -8.63 -15.81 -0.16
CA TYR A 256 -7.32 -16.44 -0.18
C TYR A 256 -7.16 -17.38 -1.37
N THR A 257 -5.91 -17.54 -1.81
CA THR A 257 -5.56 -18.46 -2.90
C THR A 257 -5.71 -19.92 -2.49
N ASN A 258 -6.20 -20.74 -3.41
CA ASN A 258 -6.33 -22.18 -3.24
C ASN A 258 -4.97 -22.90 -3.35
N ALA A 259 -4.97 -24.24 -3.33
CA ALA A 259 -3.76 -25.06 -3.42
C ALA A 259 -2.94 -24.84 -4.71
N ASN A 260 -3.57 -24.34 -5.77
CA ASN A 260 -2.92 -24.01 -7.05
C ASN A 260 -2.52 -22.53 -7.12
N GLY A 261 -2.54 -21.80 -6.00
CA GLY A 261 -2.19 -20.38 -5.93
C GLY A 261 -3.19 -19.46 -6.62
N ILE A 262 -4.43 -19.89 -6.84
CA ILE A 262 -5.44 -19.11 -7.58
C ILE A 262 -6.60 -18.73 -6.66
N VAL A 263 -7.11 -17.51 -6.82
CA VAL A 263 -8.38 -17.06 -6.24
C VAL A 263 -9.28 -16.51 -7.33
N GLU A 264 -10.58 -16.82 -7.28
CA GLU A 264 -11.59 -16.19 -8.14
C GLU A 264 -12.34 -15.12 -7.36
N ILE A 265 -12.31 -13.88 -7.86
CA ILE A 265 -13.01 -12.74 -7.26
C ILE A 265 -13.91 -12.08 -8.31
N THR A 266 -15.16 -11.92 -7.94
CA THR A 266 -16.19 -11.26 -8.71
C THR A 266 -16.27 -9.78 -8.32
N THR A 267 -16.16 -8.89 -9.29
CA THR A 267 -16.25 -7.43 -9.10
C THR A 267 -16.90 -6.76 -10.33
N LEU A 268 -16.79 -5.44 -10.47
CA LEU A 268 -17.22 -4.68 -11.64
C LEU A 268 -16.03 -4.07 -12.37
N TYR A 269 -16.16 -3.85 -13.67
CA TYR A 269 -15.22 -3.03 -14.44
C TYR A 269 -15.21 -1.61 -13.85
N PRO A 270 -14.06 -1.03 -13.47
CA PRO A 270 -14.03 0.25 -12.78
C PRO A 270 -14.17 1.44 -13.74
N GLY A 271 -14.89 2.46 -13.28
CA GLY A 271 -14.86 3.77 -13.91
C GLY A 271 -13.53 4.48 -13.65
N TYR A 272 -13.22 5.48 -14.47
CA TYR A 272 -12.10 6.39 -14.24
C TYR A 272 -12.49 7.51 -13.27
N TYR A 273 -11.50 8.17 -12.69
CA TYR A 273 -11.67 9.39 -11.90
C TYR A 273 -10.51 10.35 -12.16
N GLU A 274 -10.61 11.58 -11.69
CA GLU A 274 -9.63 12.64 -11.97
C GLU A 274 -8.18 12.15 -11.81
N SER A 275 -7.38 12.36 -12.87
CA SER A 275 -5.97 11.98 -13.01
C SER A 275 -5.65 10.49 -13.15
N ARG A 276 -6.64 9.59 -13.17
CA ARG A 276 -6.41 8.13 -13.17
C ARG A 276 -7.27 7.40 -14.19
N THR A 277 -6.66 6.47 -14.94
CA THR A 277 -7.38 5.56 -15.85
C THR A 277 -8.12 4.45 -15.07
N SER A 278 -8.83 3.55 -15.76
CA SER A 278 -9.43 2.35 -15.14
C SER A 278 -8.37 1.48 -14.47
N HIS A 279 -8.54 1.19 -13.19
CA HIS A 279 -7.66 0.28 -12.45
C HIS A 279 -8.36 -0.41 -11.28
N ILE A 280 -7.81 -1.56 -10.88
CA ILE A 280 -8.16 -2.28 -9.65
C ILE A 280 -6.90 -2.36 -8.80
N HIS A 281 -6.95 -1.85 -7.59
CA HIS A 281 -5.85 -2.03 -6.66
C HIS A 281 -5.82 -3.45 -6.10
N THR A 282 -4.62 -3.93 -5.80
CA THR A 282 -4.41 -5.20 -5.12
C THR A 282 -3.39 -5.10 -4.00
N MET A 283 -3.62 -5.87 -2.94
CA MET A 283 -2.67 -6.09 -1.85
C MET A 283 -2.63 -7.58 -1.51
N ILE A 284 -1.42 -8.13 -1.35
CA ILE A 284 -1.22 -9.55 -1.07
C ILE A 284 -0.70 -9.73 0.36
N HIS A 285 -1.39 -10.54 1.16
CA HIS A 285 -1.06 -10.78 2.56
C HIS A 285 -0.65 -12.24 2.80
N LYS A 286 0.53 -12.44 3.39
CA LYS A 286 0.96 -13.71 4.00
C LYS A 286 0.58 -13.74 5.48
N ASP A 287 0.36 -14.93 6.02
CA ASP A 287 0.03 -15.16 7.44
C ASP A 287 -1.18 -14.35 7.93
N TRP A 288 -2.13 -14.14 7.02
CA TRP A 288 -3.35 -13.37 7.25
C TRP A 288 -4.25 -14.05 8.30
N GLN A 289 -5.04 -13.24 8.99
CA GLN A 289 -6.02 -13.71 9.96
C GLN A 289 -7.36 -13.02 9.73
N GLN A 290 -8.42 -13.64 10.25
CA GLN A 290 -9.79 -13.14 10.12
C GLN A 290 -10.38 -12.88 11.50
N HIS A 291 -11.07 -11.75 11.67
CA HIS A 291 -11.95 -11.53 12.80
C HIS A 291 -13.18 -12.46 12.73
N ALA A 292 -13.78 -12.74 13.88
CA ALA A 292 -14.99 -13.59 13.96
C ALA A 292 -16.20 -13.05 13.18
N ASN A 293 -16.18 -11.77 12.79
CA ASN A 293 -17.22 -11.10 12.01
C ASN A 293 -17.00 -11.20 10.49
N GLY A 294 -15.99 -11.96 10.06
CA GLY A 294 -15.72 -12.19 8.65
C GLY A 294 -14.82 -11.15 7.97
N THR A 295 -14.24 -10.18 8.69
CA THR A 295 -13.28 -9.22 8.11
C THR A 295 -11.85 -9.66 8.29
N LEU A 296 -10.98 -9.25 7.37
CA LEU A 296 -9.53 -9.36 7.51
C LEU A 296 -9.05 -8.64 8.78
N ILE A 297 -8.01 -9.16 9.43
CA ILE A 297 -7.20 -8.43 10.41
C ILE A 297 -6.02 -7.83 9.65
N SER A 298 -6.13 -6.60 9.15
CA SER A 298 -5.13 -6.00 8.24
C SER A 298 -3.73 -5.87 8.87
N GLN A 299 -3.65 -5.84 10.20
CA GLN A 299 -2.37 -5.79 10.94
C GLN A 299 -1.78 -7.18 11.24
N ALA A 300 -2.48 -8.27 10.93
CA ALA A 300 -1.96 -9.62 11.08
C ALA A 300 -1.07 -9.98 9.89
N GLY A 301 -0.04 -10.79 10.15
CA GLY A 301 0.87 -11.28 9.12
C GLY A 301 1.71 -10.18 8.47
N SER A 302 1.91 -10.29 7.17
CA SER A 302 2.71 -9.33 6.39
C SER A 302 2.11 -9.07 5.00
N VAL A 303 2.09 -7.80 4.61
CA VAL A 303 1.89 -7.39 3.21
C VAL A 303 3.16 -7.70 2.43
N VAL A 304 3.02 -8.47 1.34
CA VAL A 304 4.14 -8.91 0.50
C VAL A 304 4.14 -8.32 -0.90
N HIS A 305 3.05 -7.68 -1.30
CA HIS A 305 2.95 -6.96 -2.57
C HIS A 305 1.80 -5.95 -2.51
N VAL A 306 2.01 -4.77 -3.11
CA VAL A 306 0.98 -3.77 -3.41
C VAL A 306 1.06 -3.43 -4.89
N GLY A 307 -0.06 -3.50 -5.60
CA GLY A 307 -0.08 -3.36 -7.04
C GLY A 307 -1.39 -2.79 -7.56
N GLN A 308 -1.46 -2.61 -8.88
CA GLN A 308 -2.67 -2.24 -9.58
C GLN A 308 -2.76 -3.02 -10.89
N PHE A 309 -3.95 -3.49 -11.20
CA PHE A 309 -4.30 -4.05 -12.50
C PHE A 309 -4.95 -2.97 -13.37
N PHE A 310 -4.59 -2.96 -14.65
CA PHE A 310 -5.09 -2.01 -15.64
C PHE A 310 -5.88 -2.73 -16.74
N PHE A 311 -6.54 -1.94 -17.57
CA PHE A 311 -7.34 -2.44 -18.68
C PHE A 311 -6.90 -1.77 -19.99
N GLU A 312 -6.87 -2.56 -21.06
CA GLU A 312 -6.52 -2.07 -22.39
C GLU A 312 -7.42 -0.90 -22.81
N GLU A 313 -6.84 0.10 -23.47
CA GLU A 313 -7.56 1.33 -23.82
C GLU A 313 -8.77 1.03 -24.72
N THR A 314 -8.63 0.02 -25.59
CA THR A 314 -9.72 -0.41 -26.47
C THR A 314 -10.91 -1.01 -25.72
N TRP A 315 -10.69 -1.61 -24.55
CA TRP A 315 -11.77 -2.04 -23.66
C TRP A 315 -12.36 -0.86 -22.90
N ASN A 316 -11.53 0.07 -22.42
CA ASN A 316 -12.00 1.30 -21.77
C ASN A 316 -12.97 2.07 -22.69
N ASP A 317 -12.61 2.23 -23.97
CA ASP A 317 -13.46 2.91 -24.97
C ASP A 317 -14.86 2.28 -25.04
N ARG A 318 -14.92 0.95 -25.17
CA ARG A 318 -16.19 0.22 -25.30
C ARG A 318 -17.01 0.27 -24.02
N VAL A 319 -16.37 0.13 -22.87
CA VAL A 319 -17.07 0.10 -21.58
C VAL A 319 -17.67 1.47 -21.29
N TYR A 320 -16.94 2.56 -21.56
CA TYR A 320 -17.39 3.92 -21.25
C TYR A 320 -18.50 4.45 -22.16
N GLU A 321 -18.81 3.73 -23.24
CA GLU A 321 -19.99 3.95 -24.07
C GLU A 321 -21.28 3.31 -23.52
N THR A 322 -21.19 2.51 -22.44
CA THR A 322 -22.34 1.79 -21.87
C THR A 322 -22.89 2.43 -20.59
N LEU A 323 -24.13 2.13 -20.23
CA LEU A 323 -24.66 2.48 -18.90
C LEU A 323 -24.11 1.51 -17.83
N PRO A 324 -23.83 1.98 -16.61
CA PRO A 324 -23.95 3.36 -16.14
C PRO A 324 -22.70 4.22 -16.40
N TYR A 325 -21.67 3.73 -17.07
CA TYR A 325 -20.40 4.44 -17.29
C TYR A 325 -20.55 5.78 -18.02
N THR A 326 -21.49 5.89 -18.97
CA THR A 326 -21.85 7.16 -19.65
C THR A 326 -22.39 8.25 -18.71
N THR A 327 -22.75 7.89 -17.48
CA THR A 327 -23.16 8.84 -16.45
C THR A 327 -21.98 9.45 -15.69
N ASN A 328 -20.76 8.92 -15.85
CA ASN A 328 -19.55 9.53 -15.31
C ASN A 328 -19.33 10.91 -15.98
N LYS A 329 -19.18 11.95 -15.16
CA LYS A 329 -19.01 13.35 -15.62
C LYS A 329 -17.59 13.88 -15.39
N GLN A 330 -16.69 13.05 -14.88
CA GLN A 330 -15.30 13.41 -14.68
C GLN A 330 -14.56 13.49 -16.03
N GLY A 331 -13.43 14.20 -16.06
CA GLY A 331 -12.51 14.18 -17.20
C GLY A 331 -11.82 12.82 -17.31
N ARG A 332 -11.89 12.18 -18.49
CA ARG A 332 -11.26 10.89 -18.72
C ARG A 332 -9.75 11.06 -18.88
N THR A 333 -8.99 10.31 -18.07
CA THR A 333 -7.55 10.12 -18.23
C THR A 333 -7.32 8.84 -19.02
N LEU A 334 -6.58 8.92 -20.11
CA LEU A 334 -6.20 7.76 -20.92
C LEU A 334 -5.06 6.98 -20.25
N ASN A 335 -4.86 5.73 -20.64
CA ASN A 335 -3.72 4.93 -20.16
C ASN A 335 -2.37 5.62 -20.44
N THR A 336 -2.24 6.31 -21.57
CA THR A 336 -1.02 7.06 -21.94
C THR A 336 -0.76 8.29 -21.06
N GLU A 337 -1.74 8.69 -20.24
CA GLU A 337 -1.68 9.88 -19.38
C GLU A 337 -1.59 9.50 -17.89
N ASP A 338 -1.77 8.22 -17.53
CA ASP A 338 -1.66 7.75 -16.15
C ASP A 338 -0.23 7.31 -15.83
N HIS A 339 0.48 8.12 -15.03
CA HIS A 339 1.88 7.89 -14.68
C HIS A 339 2.14 6.61 -13.86
N TRP A 340 1.11 5.94 -13.32
CA TRP A 340 1.31 4.68 -12.58
C TRP A 340 1.42 3.46 -13.49
N ILE A 341 0.95 3.54 -14.74
CA ILE A 341 1.03 2.42 -15.69
C ILE A 341 2.48 2.11 -16.05
N GLU A 342 3.33 3.13 -16.21
CA GLU A 342 4.75 2.92 -16.52
C GLU A 342 5.42 2.12 -15.40
N GLY A 343 5.21 2.53 -14.15
CA GLY A 343 5.71 1.83 -12.97
C GLY A 343 5.19 0.40 -12.88
N ALA A 344 3.91 0.18 -13.15
CA ALA A 344 3.28 -1.13 -13.11
C ALA A 344 3.78 -2.10 -14.20
N ASN A 345 4.39 -1.60 -15.29
CA ASN A 345 4.89 -2.42 -16.40
C ASN A 345 6.43 -2.48 -16.48
N LEU A 346 7.13 -2.09 -15.42
CA LEU A 346 8.59 -2.19 -15.35
C LEU A 346 9.08 -3.65 -15.44
N GLY A 347 10.31 -3.84 -15.94
CA GLY A 347 10.96 -5.15 -15.95
C GLY A 347 10.35 -6.17 -16.92
N GLY A 348 9.57 -5.72 -17.91
CA GLY A 348 8.89 -6.60 -18.86
C GLY A 348 7.61 -7.24 -18.30
N TYR A 349 7.12 -6.75 -17.16
CA TYR A 349 5.83 -7.16 -16.60
C TYR A 349 4.66 -6.52 -17.36
N ASN A 350 3.54 -7.24 -17.43
CA ASN A 350 2.29 -6.75 -18.01
C ASN A 350 1.22 -6.67 -16.91
N SER A 351 0.79 -5.46 -16.60
CA SER A 351 -0.24 -5.15 -15.60
C SER A 351 -1.67 -5.12 -16.17
N PHE A 352 -1.82 -5.29 -17.49
CA PHE A 352 -3.12 -5.34 -18.15
C PHE A 352 -3.80 -6.69 -17.93
N ILE A 353 -5.09 -6.68 -17.59
CA ILE A 353 -5.93 -7.88 -17.49
C ILE A 353 -6.28 -8.36 -18.90
N GLU A 354 -6.08 -9.66 -19.15
CA GLU A 354 -6.37 -10.36 -20.41
C GLU A 354 -7.79 -10.95 -20.48
#